data_AF-A0A8H6U3Q3-F1
#
_entry.id   AF-A0A8H6U3Q3-F1
#
_cell.length_a   1.000
_cell.length_b   1.000
_cell.length_c   1.000
_cell.angle_alpha   90.00
_cell.angle_beta   90.00
_cell.angle_gamma   90.00
#
_symmetry.space_group_name_H-M   'P 1'
#
loop_
_entity.id
_entity.type
_entity.pdbx_description
1 polymer ?
#
loop_
_entity_poly.entity_id
_entity_poly.type
_entity_poly.pdbx_seq_one_letter_code
_entity_poly.pdbx_strand_id
1 'polypeptide(L)'
;MFLRPSNLVVLLCAFRCIEGTPVIDLGYAKYQGAVDTSTNLTTFLGIRYATAPIGVFSAEVRSINQTELQFICVISVSYPSDATGVKPAALLPVIFWIHGGGYLNGGSYQYRGTDIINQSNRGVVAVVIQYRLGVFGFLPGAAVKENGALNAGLRDQDFALRWVNQHISKFGGDPSRVTIWGESAGGGSVLQHIIANNGKTTPKLFRGAITSSLFLPSQYNYNDRIPEVSGSSFIAVLASWRSSYCSVKLWRRQSMRITISRYHGNSSLCPSCSAATDAMACLRSVDASILETANVAINAAGFYGTWLLVPVIDGEFITQRPSLSLAQGKINGDALLSVTNSFEGNRFVNQSTAATANATRYALDLWPNFGAEQAAKVGELYAGLGTQIFQTNAIYGESILICPTYYLLQAFAGRSFKGEFAIPPATHTADVLYYFPSISTDLPQVVFPPVFDNTTFRNAFAQSFTSFAISLDPNIKVDPTTITPKWSQWASRHTEMLFNKTESNTSVVRTEHTSSTLLERCQFWHSVSALTSQ
;
A
#
# COMPACT_ATOMS: atom_id res chain seq x y z
N MET A 1 10.75 64.51 -35.71
CA MET A 1 10.02 64.49 -34.42
C MET A 1 9.90 63.03 -33.99
N PHE A 2 10.61 62.67 -32.92
CA PHE A 2 10.28 61.66 -31.87
C PHE A 2 9.07 60.73 -32.14
N LEU A 3 9.08 59.39 -31.96
CA LEU A 3 9.71 58.49 -30.98
C LEU A 3 9.78 57.03 -31.53
N ARG A 4 10.71 56.25 -30.96
CA ARG A 4 11.07 54.85 -31.28
C ARG A 4 9.98 53.82 -30.87
N PRO A 5 9.92 52.64 -31.54
CA PRO A 5 9.51 51.39 -30.91
C PRO A 5 10.74 50.61 -30.40
N SER A 6 10.55 50.03 -29.23
CA SER A 6 11.49 49.28 -28.40
C SER A 6 12.02 48.02 -29.07
N ASN A 7 13.31 47.74 -28.86
CA ASN A 7 13.97 46.47 -29.20
C ASN A 7 13.25 45.27 -28.55
N LEU A 8 12.62 44.42 -29.35
CA LEU A 8 12.38 43.03 -28.98
C LEU A 8 13.58 42.22 -29.49
N VAL A 9 14.55 42.01 -28.60
CA VAL A 9 15.60 41.01 -28.84
C VAL A 9 14.90 39.66 -28.83
N VAL A 10 14.76 39.06 -30.01
CA VAL A 10 14.43 37.63 -30.13
C VAL A 10 15.63 36.88 -29.58
N LEU A 11 15.54 36.47 -28.31
CA LEU A 11 16.43 35.45 -27.77
C LEU A 11 16.03 34.14 -28.42
N LEU A 12 16.63 33.83 -29.57
CA LEU A 12 16.73 32.47 -30.08
C LEU A 12 17.51 31.67 -29.02
N CYS A 13 16.81 31.11 -28.04
CA CYS A 13 17.31 29.99 -27.28
C CYS A 13 17.47 28.84 -28.29
N ALA A 14 18.68 28.70 -28.83
CA ALA A 14 19.11 27.46 -29.41
C ALA A 14 18.91 26.39 -28.31
N PHE A 15 17.87 25.57 -28.45
CA PHE A 15 17.84 24.29 -27.77
C PHE A 15 19.08 23.54 -28.26
N ARG A 16 20.15 23.57 -27.47
CA ARG A 16 21.17 22.53 -27.56
C ARG A 16 20.41 21.24 -27.32
N CYS A 17 20.32 20.40 -28.35
CA CYS A 17 20.15 18.97 -28.12
C CYS A 17 21.25 18.58 -27.14
N ILE A 18 20.89 18.22 -25.92
CA ILE A 18 21.83 17.56 -25.02
C ILE A 18 22.02 16.17 -25.63
N GLU A 19 23.03 16.02 -26.48
CA GLU A 19 23.56 14.71 -26.84
C GLU A 19 23.86 13.96 -25.52
N GLY A 20 23.24 12.79 -25.33
CA GLY A 20 23.51 11.93 -24.16
C GLY A 20 22.38 11.75 -23.14
N THR A 21 21.14 12.18 -23.41
CA THR A 21 20.01 11.74 -22.56
C THR A 21 19.48 10.37 -23.02
N PRO A 22 19.37 9.37 -22.13
CA PRO A 22 18.99 8.02 -22.50
C PRO A 22 17.54 7.97 -22.96
N VAL A 23 17.32 7.36 -24.13
CA VAL A 23 16.00 7.12 -24.70
C VAL A 23 15.73 5.62 -24.73
N ILE A 24 14.58 5.21 -24.20
CA ILE A 24 14.11 3.83 -24.28
C ILE A 24 12.91 3.75 -25.22
N ASP A 25 13.04 2.92 -26.25
CA ASP A 25 11.95 2.59 -27.16
C ASP A 25 11.23 1.32 -26.69
N LEU A 26 9.99 1.47 -26.25
CA LEU A 26 9.16 0.37 -25.77
C LEU A 26 8.37 -0.32 -26.89
N GLY A 27 8.42 0.20 -28.12
CA GLY A 27 7.63 -0.24 -29.26
C GLY A 27 6.32 0.55 -29.40
N TYR A 28 5.57 0.73 -28.31
CA TYR A 28 4.34 1.53 -28.31
C TYR A 28 4.60 3.04 -28.09
N ALA A 29 5.74 3.39 -27.49
CA ALA A 29 6.17 4.75 -27.24
C ALA A 29 7.67 4.81 -26.95
N LYS A 30 8.27 5.98 -27.15
CA LYS A 30 9.64 6.30 -26.75
C LYS A 30 9.61 7.23 -25.56
N TYR A 31 10.39 6.91 -24.54
CA TYR A 31 10.54 7.74 -23.35
C TYR A 31 11.96 8.24 -23.25
N GLN A 32 12.12 9.50 -22.82
CA GLN A 32 13.41 10.10 -22.51
C GLN A 32 13.58 10.10 -20.99
N GLY A 33 14.72 9.60 -20.52
CA GLY A 33 15.09 9.58 -19.11
C GLY A 33 15.98 10.75 -18.74
N ALA A 34 16.14 10.96 -17.44
CA ALA A 34 17.07 11.91 -16.86
C ALA A 34 18.25 11.17 -16.22
N VAL A 35 19.46 11.57 -16.58
CA VAL A 35 20.70 11.12 -15.93
C VAL A 35 21.05 12.11 -14.84
N ASP A 36 21.28 11.62 -13.62
CA ASP A 36 21.96 12.36 -12.59
C ASP A 36 23.44 11.98 -12.60
N THR A 37 24.28 12.87 -13.14
CA THR A 37 25.73 12.66 -13.27
C THR A 37 26.47 12.73 -11.94
N SER A 38 25.85 13.24 -10.89
CA SER A 38 26.44 13.26 -9.54
C SER A 38 26.28 11.92 -8.84
N THR A 39 25.15 11.24 -9.10
CA THR A 39 24.85 9.93 -8.53
C THR A 39 25.04 8.80 -9.51
N ASN A 40 25.31 9.04 -10.79
CA ASN A 40 25.42 8.00 -11.82
C ASN A 40 24.18 7.08 -11.82
N LEU A 41 23.00 7.70 -11.77
CA LEU A 41 21.70 7.03 -11.81
C LEU A 41 20.87 7.63 -12.93
N THR A 42 20.13 6.78 -13.65
CA THR A 42 19.15 7.23 -14.64
C THR A 42 17.74 6.95 -14.12
N THR A 43 16.83 7.90 -14.32
CA THR A 43 15.41 7.75 -13.95
C THR A 43 14.49 8.15 -15.09
N PHE A 44 13.48 7.32 -15.33
CA PHE A 44 12.33 7.58 -16.17
C PHE A 44 11.10 7.73 -15.28
N LEU A 45 10.41 8.85 -15.40
CA LEU A 45 9.18 9.14 -14.63
C LEU A 45 7.98 9.14 -15.57
N GLY A 46 6.82 8.72 -15.05
CA GLY A 46 5.55 8.89 -15.76
C GLY A 46 5.36 7.99 -16.99
N ILE A 47 6.06 6.85 -17.07
CA ILE A 47 5.85 5.89 -18.16
C ILE A 47 4.44 5.30 -18.03
N ARG A 48 3.67 5.22 -19.12
CA ARG A 48 2.31 4.68 -19.07
C ARG A 48 2.34 3.16 -19.21
N TYR A 49 1.91 2.43 -18.18
CA TYR A 49 1.78 0.97 -18.28
C TYR A 49 0.40 0.52 -18.77
N ALA A 50 -0.59 1.42 -18.72
CA ALA A 50 -1.93 1.22 -19.24
C ALA A 50 -2.51 2.54 -19.75
N THR A 51 -3.57 2.46 -20.55
CA THR A 51 -4.37 3.61 -20.95
C THR A 51 -4.89 4.33 -19.71
N ALA A 52 -4.86 5.66 -19.71
CA ALA A 52 -5.44 6.43 -18.62
C ALA A 52 -6.92 6.05 -18.48
N PRO A 53 -7.44 5.82 -17.26
CA PRO A 53 -8.82 5.42 -17.04
C PRO A 53 -9.78 6.63 -17.17
N ILE A 54 -9.64 7.39 -18.27
CA ILE A 54 -10.40 8.60 -18.58
C ILE A 54 -11.23 8.28 -19.82
N GLY A 55 -12.54 8.08 -19.65
CA GLY A 55 -13.41 7.65 -20.76
C GLY A 55 -14.70 6.95 -20.39
N VAL A 56 -15.06 6.89 -19.11
CA VAL A 56 -16.48 6.88 -18.72
C VAL A 56 -16.87 8.15 -17.94
N PHE A 57 -15.86 8.95 -17.58
CA PHE A 57 -15.88 10.26 -16.92
C PHE A 57 -15.58 11.46 -17.82
N SER A 58 -15.87 11.34 -19.13
CA SER A 58 -15.58 12.41 -20.08
C SER A 58 -16.84 12.88 -20.79
N ALA A 59 -17.52 13.84 -20.18
CA ALA A 59 -18.20 14.88 -20.94
C ALA A 59 -17.97 16.19 -20.17
N GLU A 60 -17.02 16.98 -20.67
CA GLU A 60 -16.82 18.39 -20.33
C GLU A 60 -16.66 18.73 -18.83
N VAL A 61 -15.48 18.53 -18.28
CA VAL A 61 -15.08 19.24 -17.04
C VAL A 61 -13.81 20.03 -17.28
N ARG A 62 -14.00 21.35 -17.45
CA ARG A 62 -12.98 22.39 -17.27
C ARG A 62 -13.07 22.89 -15.83
N SER A 63 -12.41 22.23 -14.87
CA SER A 63 -12.11 22.86 -13.56
C SER A 63 -11.30 22.01 -12.56
N ILE A 64 -10.96 20.75 -12.85
CA ILE A 64 -9.85 20.08 -12.14
C ILE A 64 -8.63 20.15 -13.07
N ASN A 65 -7.46 20.47 -12.51
CA ASN A 65 -6.20 20.33 -13.22
C ASN A 65 -6.10 18.91 -13.79
N GLN A 66 -6.39 18.74 -15.09
CA GLN A 66 -6.38 17.48 -15.84
C GLN A 66 -5.08 16.68 -15.68
N THR A 67 -4.04 17.29 -15.14
CA THR A 67 -2.77 16.66 -14.80
C THR A 67 -2.96 15.46 -13.85
N GLU A 68 -3.71 15.53 -12.74
CA GLU A 68 -3.67 14.45 -11.74
C GLU A 68 -4.30 13.11 -12.19
N LEU A 69 -5.43 13.13 -12.90
CA LEU A 69 -6.07 11.90 -13.42
C LEU A 69 -5.27 11.25 -14.56
N GLN A 70 -4.44 12.03 -15.26
CA GLN A 70 -3.55 11.51 -16.32
C GLN A 70 -2.37 10.70 -15.76
N PHE A 71 -2.12 10.72 -14.44
CA PHE A 71 -0.98 10.08 -13.79
C PHE A 71 -1.32 8.82 -12.97
N ILE A 72 -2.52 8.26 -13.10
CA ILE A 72 -2.92 7.08 -12.32
C ILE A 72 -2.23 5.80 -12.80
N CYS A 73 -2.16 5.56 -14.11
CA CYS A 73 -1.54 4.36 -14.68
C CYS A 73 -0.10 4.62 -15.13
N VAL A 74 0.72 5.13 -14.21
CA VAL A 74 2.13 5.43 -14.48
C VAL A 74 3.10 4.64 -13.61
N ILE A 75 4.27 4.39 -14.19
CA ILE A 75 5.39 3.70 -13.56
C ILE A 75 6.65 4.56 -13.70
N SER A 76 7.44 4.59 -12.64
CA SER A 76 8.78 5.16 -12.62
C SER A 76 9.80 4.03 -12.61
N VAL A 77 10.83 4.14 -13.45
CA VAL A 77 11.92 3.15 -13.52
C VAL A 77 13.24 3.88 -13.31
N SER A 78 14.00 3.46 -12.31
CA SER A 78 15.33 3.95 -12.01
C SER A 78 16.35 2.81 -12.12
N TYR A 79 17.55 3.09 -12.64
CA TYR A 79 18.62 2.12 -12.73
C TYR A 79 20.02 2.78 -12.58
N PRO A 80 21.05 2.03 -12.12
CA PRO A 80 22.43 2.48 -12.15
C PRO A 80 22.90 2.71 -13.58
N SER A 81 23.60 3.81 -13.84
CA SER A 81 24.19 4.09 -15.17
C SER A 81 25.59 4.68 -15.03
N ASP A 82 26.33 4.82 -16.12
CA ASP A 82 27.46 5.75 -16.14
C ASP A 82 26.99 7.21 -16.28
N ALA A 83 27.95 8.14 -16.33
CA ALA A 83 27.67 9.58 -16.48
C ALA A 83 27.02 9.94 -17.83
N THR A 84 27.01 9.01 -18.80
CA THR A 84 26.38 9.16 -20.12
C THR A 84 25.02 8.45 -20.21
N GLY A 85 24.55 7.86 -19.11
CA GLY A 85 23.25 7.16 -19.05
C GLY A 85 23.29 5.72 -19.56
N VAL A 86 24.48 5.15 -19.82
CA VAL A 86 24.62 3.75 -20.25
C VAL A 86 24.40 2.84 -19.05
N LYS A 87 23.46 1.91 -19.20
CA LYS A 87 23.13 0.88 -18.21
C LYS A 87 24.18 -0.24 -18.16
N PRO A 88 24.30 -0.97 -17.04
CA PRO A 88 25.11 -2.19 -16.95
C PRO A 88 24.80 -3.20 -18.05
N ALA A 89 25.83 -3.93 -18.49
CA ALA A 89 25.67 -4.98 -19.49
C ALA A 89 24.89 -6.20 -18.98
N ALA A 90 25.08 -6.55 -17.69
CA ALA A 90 24.34 -7.63 -17.04
C ALA A 90 22.97 -7.13 -16.56
N LEU A 91 21.94 -7.96 -16.74
CA LEU A 91 20.61 -7.66 -16.19
C LEU A 91 20.61 -7.78 -14.66
N LEU A 92 20.02 -6.79 -13.99
CA LEU A 92 19.95 -6.70 -12.53
C LEU A 92 18.61 -7.21 -12.00
N PRO A 93 18.54 -7.73 -10.76
CA PRO A 93 17.28 -7.91 -10.03
C PRO A 93 16.40 -6.66 -10.06
N VAL A 94 15.09 -6.87 -10.04
CA VAL A 94 14.10 -5.79 -10.07
C VAL A 94 13.38 -5.74 -8.73
N ILE A 95 13.37 -4.57 -8.10
CA ILE A 95 12.49 -4.29 -6.95
C ILE A 95 11.28 -3.52 -7.45
N PHE A 96 10.09 -4.10 -7.28
CA PHE A 96 8.82 -3.51 -7.64
C PHE A 96 8.10 -3.01 -6.38
N TRP A 97 8.08 -1.69 -6.20
CA TRP A 97 7.53 -1.03 -5.02
C TRP A 97 6.05 -0.68 -5.16
N ILE A 98 5.26 -1.08 -4.16
CA ILE A 98 3.83 -0.78 -4.03
C ILE A 98 3.62 0.06 -2.78
N HIS A 99 3.19 1.32 -2.94
CA HIS A 99 3.01 2.23 -1.81
C HIS A 99 1.77 1.88 -0.96
N GLY A 100 1.79 2.31 0.31
CA GLY A 100 0.69 2.20 1.27
C GLY A 100 -0.37 3.31 1.13
N GLY A 101 -1.12 3.53 2.23
CA GLY A 101 -2.17 4.56 2.31
C GLY A 101 -3.60 4.04 2.50
N GLY A 102 -3.75 2.84 3.10
CA GLY A 102 -5.05 2.26 3.46
C GLY A 102 -5.96 1.98 2.26
N TYR A 103 -5.39 1.81 1.06
CA TYR A 103 -6.10 1.74 -0.23
C TYR A 103 -6.88 3.01 -0.59
N LEU A 104 -6.73 4.09 0.18
CA LEU A 104 -7.51 5.32 0.07
C LEU A 104 -6.71 6.50 -0.47
N ASN A 105 -5.44 6.62 -0.07
CA ASN A 105 -4.56 7.73 -0.43
C ASN A 105 -3.13 7.23 -0.69
N GLY A 106 -2.22 8.14 -1.04
CA GLY A 106 -0.81 7.87 -1.32
C GLY A 106 -0.42 8.07 -2.78
N GLY A 107 0.88 8.14 -3.06
CA GLY A 107 1.35 8.22 -4.43
C GLY A 107 2.86 8.00 -4.63
N SER A 108 3.20 7.56 -5.82
CA SER A 108 4.54 7.14 -6.27
C SER A 108 5.52 8.29 -6.26
N TYR A 109 5.04 9.52 -6.46
CA TYR A 109 5.84 10.74 -6.38
C TYR A 109 6.49 10.93 -5.00
N GLN A 110 5.96 10.29 -3.96
CA GLN A 110 6.52 10.32 -2.61
C GLN A 110 7.80 9.48 -2.52
N TYR A 111 7.95 8.44 -3.35
CA TYR A 111 8.99 7.42 -3.23
C TYR A 111 9.99 7.51 -4.37
N ARG A 112 11.26 7.74 -4.03
CA ARG A 112 12.35 7.81 -5.03
C ARG A 112 13.00 6.45 -5.22
N GLY A 113 12.88 5.88 -6.42
CA GLY A 113 13.54 4.61 -6.76
C GLY A 113 15.06 4.62 -6.59
N THR A 114 15.69 5.80 -6.68
CA THR A 114 17.12 6.00 -6.43
C THR A 114 17.54 5.64 -5.00
N ASP A 115 16.66 5.79 -4.01
CA ASP A 115 16.94 5.42 -2.63
C ASP A 115 17.16 3.91 -2.50
N ILE A 116 16.28 3.11 -3.10
CA ILE A 116 16.40 1.65 -3.15
C ILE A 116 17.71 1.24 -3.85
N ILE A 117 18.05 1.89 -4.97
CA ILE A 117 19.28 1.58 -5.71
C ILE A 117 20.51 1.84 -4.85
N ASN A 118 20.55 2.96 -4.14
CA ASN A 118 21.65 3.28 -3.22
C ASN A 118 21.77 2.25 -2.09
N GLN A 119 20.64 1.84 -1.48
CA GLN A 119 20.63 0.79 -0.44
C GLN A 119 20.97 -0.61 -0.97
N SER A 120 20.95 -0.82 -2.28
CA SER A 120 21.33 -2.10 -2.89
C SER A 120 22.79 -2.17 -3.32
N ASN A 121 23.61 -1.16 -2.97
CA ASN A 121 24.94 -0.95 -3.55
C ASN A 121 24.90 -0.97 -5.08
N ARG A 122 23.88 -0.30 -5.66
CA ARG A 122 23.63 -0.22 -7.11
C ARG A 122 23.40 -1.58 -7.78
N GLY A 123 22.93 -2.57 -7.04
CA GLY A 123 22.71 -3.94 -7.50
C GLY A 123 21.34 -4.23 -8.10
N VAL A 124 20.45 -3.24 -8.24
CA VAL A 124 19.05 -3.45 -8.68
C VAL A 124 18.55 -2.40 -9.66
N VAL A 125 17.51 -2.73 -10.43
CA VAL A 125 16.59 -1.79 -11.04
C VAL A 125 15.42 -1.57 -10.08
N ALA A 126 15.06 -0.32 -9.82
CA ALA A 126 13.93 0.03 -8.95
C ALA A 126 12.74 0.50 -9.80
N VAL A 127 11.57 -0.03 -9.47
CA VAL A 127 10.30 0.27 -10.13
C VAL A 127 9.32 0.76 -9.09
N VAL A 128 8.72 1.94 -9.29
CA VAL A 128 7.74 2.55 -8.38
C VAL A 128 6.46 2.82 -9.17
N ILE A 129 5.34 2.28 -8.72
CA ILE A 129 4.06 2.36 -9.45
C ILE A 129 3.03 3.28 -8.80
N GLN A 130 2.16 3.86 -9.63
CA GLN A 130 0.83 4.32 -9.22
C GLN A 130 -0.24 3.29 -9.55
N TYR A 131 -1.27 3.26 -8.71
CA TYR A 131 -2.49 2.48 -8.89
C TYR A 131 -3.70 3.25 -8.37
N ARG A 132 -4.91 2.89 -8.83
CA ARG A 132 -6.15 3.53 -8.35
C ARG A 132 -6.43 3.24 -6.88
N LEU A 133 -6.94 4.24 -6.18
CA LEU A 133 -7.27 4.22 -4.75
C LEU A 133 -8.73 4.62 -4.53
N GLY A 134 -9.21 4.44 -3.29
CA GLY A 134 -10.54 4.83 -2.84
C GLY A 134 -11.64 4.30 -3.74
N VAL A 135 -12.62 5.15 -4.04
CA VAL A 135 -13.73 4.81 -4.94
C VAL A 135 -13.25 4.44 -6.34
N PHE A 136 -12.16 5.02 -6.83
CA PHE A 136 -11.66 4.76 -8.18
C PHE A 136 -11.03 3.36 -8.30
N GLY A 137 -10.46 2.84 -7.21
CA GLY A 137 -9.75 1.57 -7.18
C GLY A 137 -10.51 0.41 -6.54
N PHE A 138 -11.37 0.71 -5.57
CA PHE A 138 -11.90 -0.29 -4.62
C PHE A 138 -13.39 -0.10 -4.33
N LEU A 139 -14.15 0.52 -5.24
CA LEU A 139 -15.61 0.50 -5.16
C LEU A 139 -16.13 -0.95 -5.32
N PRO A 140 -16.86 -1.50 -4.34
CA PRO A 140 -17.35 -2.87 -4.41
C PRO A 140 -18.83 -2.93 -4.82
N GLY A 141 -19.42 -4.14 -4.80
CA GLY A 141 -20.85 -4.36 -5.04
C GLY A 141 -21.16 -5.06 -6.37
N ALA A 142 -22.34 -5.67 -6.46
CA ALA A 142 -22.80 -6.41 -7.63
C ALA A 142 -22.89 -5.53 -8.88
N ALA A 143 -23.34 -4.27 -8.75
CA ALA A 143 -23.38 -3.34 -9.87
C ALA A 143 -21.99 -3.08 -10.49
N VAL A 144 -20.94 -3.07 -9.65
CA VAL A 144 -19.55 -2.95 -10.12
C VAL A 144 -19.05 -4.25 -10.74
N LYS A 145 -19.45 -5.42 -10.21
CA LYS A 145 -19.12 -6.72 -10.83
C LYS A 145 -19.72 -6.83 -12.24
N GLU A 146 -20.96 -6.38 -12.42
CA GLU A 146 -21.70 -6.51 -13.68
C GLU A 146 -21.21 -5.51 -14.73
N ASN A 147 -21.08 -4.24 -14.34
CA ASN A 147 -20.87 -3.13 -15.28
C ASN A 147 -19.60 -2.32 -15.00
N GLY A 148 -18.63 -2.89 -14.29
CA GLY A 148 -17.40 -2.22 -13.88
C GLY A 148 -16.24 -3.20 -13.69
N ALA A 149 -15.34 -2.88 -12.76
CA ALA A 149 -14.22 -3.75 -12.40
C ALA A 149 -14.02 -3.70 -10.89
N LEU A 150 -14.28 -4.82 -10.22
CA LEU A 150 -13.89 -4.99 -8.82
C LEU A 150 -12.37 -5.01 -8.69
N ASN A 151 -11.88 -4.56 -7.54
CA ASN A 151 -10.46 -4.54 -7.22
C ASN A 151 -9.61 -3.86 -8.31
N ALA A 152 -10.14 -2.80 -8.92
CA ALA A 152 -9.50 -2.10 -10.03
C ALA A 152 -8.07 -1.62 -9.69
N GLY A 153 -7.84 -1.21 -8.44
CA GLY A 153 -6.50 -0.86 -7.94
C GLY A 153 -5.53 -2.05 -7.90
N LEU A 154 -5.98 -3.26 -7.58
CA LEU A 154 -5.12 -4.46 -7.65
C LEU A 154 -4.86 -4.88 -9.11
N ARG A 155 -5.86 -4.70 -9.98
CA ARG A 155 -5.71 -4.97 -11.42
C ARG A 155 -4.71 -4.02 -12.07
N ASP A 156 -4.68 -2.76 -11.64
CA ASP A 156 -3.65 -1.79 -12.05
C ASP A 156 -2.24 -2.28 -11.69
N GLN A 157 -2.06 -2.81 -10.47
CA GLN A 157 -0.79 -3.37 -10.03
C GLN A 157 -0.41 -4.64 -10.83
N ASP A 158 -1.36 -5.52 -11.14
CA ASP A 158 -1.14 -6.71 -12.00
C ASP A 158 -0.72 -6.29 -13.43
N PHE A 159 -1.39 -5.29 -14.01
CA PHE A 159 -0.99 -4.73 -15.31
C PHE A 159 0.42 -4.14 -15.28
N ALA A 160 0.77 -3.40 -14.23
CA ALA A 160 2.12 -2.87 -14.07
C ALA A 160 3.17 -3.99 -13.91
N LEU A 161 2.87 -5.08 -13.18
CA LEU A 161 3.75 -6.24 -13.08
C LEU A 161 3.95 -6.95 -14.42
N ARG A 162 2.88 -7.10 -15.21
CA ARG A 162 2.97 -7.66 -16.58
C ARG A 162 3.80 -6.76 -17.49
N TRP A 163 3.60 -5.45 -17.40
CA TRP A 163 4.41 -4.47 -18.12
C TRP A 163 5.90 -4.60 -17.77
N VAL A 164 6.23 -4.75 -16.48
CA VAL A 164 7.61 -5.00 -16.02
C VAL A 164 8.17 -6.27 -16.65
N ASN A 165 7.43 -7.38 -16.59
CA ASN A 165 7.86 -8.65 -17.18
C ASN A 165 8.13 -8.54 -18.70
N GLN A 166 7.36 -7.71 -19.40
CA GLN A 166 7.49 -7.52 -20.84
C GLN A 166 8.62 -6.55 -21.24
N HIS A 167 8.91 -5.53 -20.42
CA HIS A 167 9.69 -4.37 -20.85
C HIS A 167 10.94 -4.08 -20.02
N ILE A 168 11.08 -4.61 -18.80
CA ILE A 168 12.12 -4.16 -17.86
C ILE A 168 13.55 -4.47 -18.32
N SER A 169 13.74 -5.46 -19.19
CA SER A 169 15.03 -5.77 -19.81
C SER A 169 15.60 -4.61 -20.64
N LYS A 170 14.74 -3.76 -21.21
CA LYS A 170 15.16 -2.54 -21.92
C LYS A 170 15.85 -1.53 -20.98
N PHE A 171 15.48 -1.55 -19.71
CA PHE A 171 16.03 -0.72 -18.63
C PHE A 171 17.16 -1.43 -17.85
N GLY A 172 17.60 -2.61 -18.29
CA GLY A 172 18.65 -3.38 -17.62
C GLY A 172 18.16 -4.26 -16.45
N GLY A 173 16.85 -4.46 -16.31
CA GLY A 173 16.29 -5.36 -15.30
C GLY A 173 16.08 -6.78 -15.83
N ASP A 174 16.23 -7.78 -14.97
CA ASP A 174 15.94 -9.18 -15.26
C ASP A 174 14.47 -9.49 -14.91
N PRO A 175 13.58 -9.73 -15.89
CA PRO A 175 12.17 -10.03 -15.61
C PRO A 175 11.97 -11.35 -14.85
N SER A 176 12.95 -12.26 -14.84
CA SER A 176 12.90 -13.49 -14.05
C SER A 176 13.27 -13.28 -12.57
N ARG A 177 13.84 -12.12 -12.23
CA ARG A 177 14.32 -11.76 -10.88
C ARG A 177 13.59 -10.56 -10.29
N VAL A 178 12.27 -10.53 -10.46
CA VAL A 178 11.39 -9.52 -9.85
C VAL A 178 11.05 -9.90 -8.40
N THR A 179 11.26 -8.95 -7.48
CA THR A 179 10.80 -9.01 -6.09
C THR A 179 9.80 -7.89 -5.86
N ILE A 180 8.57 -8.23 -5.45
CA ILE A 180 7.56 -7.23 -5.06
C ILE A 180 7.78 -6.81 -3.61
N TRP A 181 7.68 -5.52 -3.32
CA TRP A 181 7.82 -4.98 -1.98
C TRP A 181 6.75 -3.92 -1.75
N GLY A 182 6.01 -4.01 -0.66
CA GLY A 182 5.05 -2.99 -0.30
C GLY A 182 4.95 -2.74 1.19
N GLU A 183 4.45 -1.55 1.52
CA GLU A 183 4.27 -1.08 2.89
C GLU A 183 2.80 -0.82 3.20
N SER A 184 2.32 -1.15 4.41
CA SER A 184 0.93 -0.95 4.82
C SER A 184 -0.05 -1.61 3.83
N ALA A 185 -0.98 -0.86 3.24
CA ALA A 185 -1.86 -1.32 2.16
C ALA A 185 -1.10 -1.84 0.92
N GLY A 186 0.12 -1.37 0.67
CA GLY A 186 1.03 -1.95 -0.31
C GLY A 186 1.54 -3.32 0.11
N GLY A 187 1.81 -3.54 1.41
CA GLY A 187 2.11 -4.86 1.96
C GLY A 187 0.90 -5.81 1.91
N GLY A 188 -0.30 -5.27 2.14
CA GLY A 188 -1.57 -5.97 1.89
C GLY A 188 -1.76 -6.31 0.40
N SER A 189 -1.38 -5.40 -0.50
CA SER A 189 -1.38 -5.65 -1.95
C SER A 189 -0.41 -6.76 -2.34
N VAL A 190 0.80 -6.79 -1.75
CA VAL A 190 1.75 -7.90 -1.92
C VAL A 190 1.11 -9.23 -1.51
N LEU A 191 0.41 -9.28 -0.36
CA LEU A 191 -0.38 -10.46 0.02
C LEU A 191 -1.40 -10.84 -1.06
N GLN A 192 -2.12 -9.88 -1.65
CA GLN A 192 -3.08 -10.17 -2.71
C GLN A 192 -2.42 -10.79 -3.95
N HIS A 193 -1.26 -10.27 -4.39
CA HIS A 193 -0.50 -10.86 -5.49
C HIS A 193 0.05 -12.26 -5.17
N ILE A 194 0.42 -12.50 -3.91
CA ILE A 194 0.81 -13.83 -3.43
C ILE A 194 -0.34 -14.81 -3.61
N ILE A 195 -1.57 -14.49 -3.18
CA ILE A 195 -2.70 -15.43 -3.27
C ILE A 195 -3.47 -15.37 -4.59
N ALA A 196 -3.13 -14.41 -5.47
CA ALA A 196 -3.84 -14.14 -6.71
C ALA A 196 -4.01 -15.40 -7.55
N ASN A 197 -5.21 -15.57 -8.13
CA ASN A 197 -5.56 -16.73 -8.96
C ASN A 197 -5.30 -18.09 -8.26
N ASN A 198 -5.55 -18.18 -6.95
CA ASN A 198 -5.24 -19.35 -6.11
C ASN A 198 -3.74 -19.73 -6.10
N GLY A 199 -2.83 -18.76 -6.18
CA GLY A 199 -1.39 -19.02 -6.25
C GLY A 199 -0.94 -19.65 -7.57
N LYS A 200 -1.70 -19.44 -8.65
CA LYS A 200 -1.44 -20.01 -9.98
C LYS A 200 -1.34 -18.94 -11.07
N THR A 201 -0.79 -17.78 -10.74
CA THR A 201 -0.62 -16.69 -11.71
C THR A 201 0.35 -17.14 -12.80
N THR A 202 -0.13 -17.14 -14.05
CA THR A 202 0.61 -17.57 -15.23
C THR A 202 0.65 -16.46 -16.29
N PRO A 203 1.82 -16.11 -16.85
CA PRO A 203 3.16 -16.52 -16.39
C PRO A 203 3.46 -16.01 -14.98
N LYS A 204 4.45 -16.61 -14.32
CA LYS A 204 4.92 -16.15 -13.01
C LYS A 204 5.47 -14.73 -13.15
N LEU A 205 4.97 -13.80 -12.32
CA LEU A 205 5.30 -12.36 -12.43
C LEU A 205 6.41 -11.90 -11.48
N PHE A 206 6.65 -12.65 -10.40
CA PHE A 206 7.67 -12.33 -9.40
C PHE A 206 8.17 -13.62 -8.73
N ARG A 207 9.38 -13.57 -8.16
CA ARG A 207 10.00 -14.67 -7.41
C ARG A 207 10.11 -14.40 -5.92
N GLY A 208 10.21 -13.15 -5.50
CA GLY A 208 10.34 -12.77 -4.08
C GLY A 208 9.23 -11.81 -3.68
N ALA A 209 8.86 -11.84 -2.40
CA ALA A 209 7.91 -10.90 -1.82
C ALA A 209 8.45 -10.30 -0.52
N ILE A 210 8.24 -9.00 -0.33
CA ILE A 210 8.56 -8.29 0.89
C ILE A 210 7.36 -7.50 1.39
N THR A 211 7.03 -7.64 2.66
CA THR A 211 5.95 -6.87 3.31
C THR A 211 6.49 -6.09 4.49
N SER A 212 6.42 -4.76 4.41
CA SER A 212 6.64 -3.87 5.54
C SER A 212 5.28 -3.52 6.16
N SER A 213 4.98 -4.03 7.35
CA SER A 213 3.69 -3.81 8.02
C SER A 213 2.50 -4.27 7.17
N LEU A 214 2.43 -5.57 6.87
CA LEU A 214 1.34 -6.16 6.08
C LEU A 214 -0.03 -5.72 6.62
N PHE A 215 -0.92 -5.23 5.74
CA PHE A 215 -2.25 -4.74 6.14
C PHE A 215 -3.36 -5.65 5.61
N LEU A 216 -4.02 -6.39 6.51
CA LEU A 216 -5.14 -7.28 6.19
C LEU A 216 -6.40 -6.87 6.96
N PRO A 217 -7.19 -5.89 6.47
CA PRO A 217 -8.53 -5.61 7.01
C PRO A 217 -9.51 -6.74 6.62
N SER A 218 -10.77 -6.64 7.05
CA SER A 218 -11.83 -7.53 6.55
C SER A 218 -11.91 -7.50 5.02
N GLN A 219 -11.92 -8.68 4.40
CA GLN A 219 -12.14 -8.92 2.98
C GLN A 219 -13.40 -9.75 2.77
N TYR A 220 -14.52 -9.06 2.68
CA TYR A 220 -15.83 -9.63 2.41
C TYR A 220 -15.96 -10.04 0.93
N ASN A 221 -16.94 -10.90 0.62
CA ASN A 221 -17.36 -11.08 -0.78
C ASN A 221 -17.92 -9.78 -1.33
N TYR A 222 -17.68 -9.52 -2.61
CA TYR A 222 -18.11 -8.27 -3.24
C TYR A 222 -19.61 -7.97 -3.10
N ASN A 223 -20.43 -9.01 -2.94
CA ASN A 223 -21.89 -8.97 -2.79
C ASN A 223 -22.38 -9.25 -1.36
N ASP A 224 -21.49 -9.31 -0.38
CA ASP A 224 -21.88 -9.35 1.03
C ASP A 224 -22.54 -8.03 1.44
N ARG A 225 -23.34 -8.07 2.51
CA ARG A 225 -24.06 -6.90 3.01
C ARG A 225 -23.17 -5.68 3.25
N ILE A 226 -21.96 -5.86 3.79
CA ILE A 226 -21.08 -4.73 4.13
C ILE A 226 -20.60 -4.03 2.86
N PRO A 227 -19.97 -4.71 1.87
CA PRO A 227 -19.63 -4.10 0.59
C PRO A 227 -20.84 -3.55 -0.17
N GLU A 228 -21.97 -4.25 -0.19
CA GLU A 228 -23.19 -3.76 -0.85
C GLU A 228 -23.72 -2.47 -0.21
N VAL A 229 -23.74 -2.40 1.13
CA VAL A 229 -24.11 -1.18 1.85
C VAL A 229 -23.08 -0.08 1.58
N SER A 230 -21.79 -0.37 1.56
CA SER A 230 -20.76 0.63 1.25
C SER A 230 -20.90 1.19 -0.17
N GLY A 231 -21.06 0.32 -1.18
CA GLY A 231 -21.28 0.72 -2.57
C GLY A 231 -22.59 1.48 -2.76
N SER A 232 -23.69 0.99 -2.17
CA SER A 232 -24.99 1.65 -2.20
C SER A 232 -24.99 2.98 -1.44
N SER A 233 -24.29 3.06 -0.31
CA SER A 233 -24.12 4.30 0.47
C SER A 233 -23.35 5.33 -0.33
N PHE A 234 -22.34 4.92 -1.11
CA PHE A 234 -21.65 5.79 -2.04
C PHE A 234 -22.61 6.39 -3.08
N ILE A 235 -23.41 5.53 -3.72
CA ILE A 235 -24.45 5.95 -4.67
C ILE A 235 -25.49 6.88 -3.99
N ALA A 236 -25.87 6.60 -2.74
CA ALA A 236 -26.85 7.36 -1.98
C ALA A 236 -26.33 8.70 -1.44
N VAL A 237 -25.05 8.78 -1.04
CA VAL A 237 -24.42 10.05 -0.64
C VAL A 237 -24.45 11.02 -1.83
N LEU A 238 -24.12 10.56 -3.03
CA LEU A 238 -24.23 11.36 -4.25
C LEU A 238 -25.67 11.76 -4.57
N ALA A 239 -26.66 10.94 -4.20
CA ALA A 239 -28.07 11.28 -4.31
C ALA A 239 -28.54 12.39 -3.34
N SER A 240 -27.90 12.49 -2.18
CA SER A 240 -28.26 13.44 -1.12
C SER A 240 -27.57 14.81 -1.23
N TRP A 241 -26.57 14.93 -2.11
CA TRP A 241 -25.83 16.16 -2.38
C TRP A 241 -26.73 17.18 -3.12
N ARG A 242 -27.63 17.82 -2.36
CA ARG A 242 -28.26 19.09 -2.73
C ARG A 242 -27.51 20.18 -1.98
N SER A 243 -27.05 21.18 -2.72
CA SER A 243 -26.17 22.28 -2.31
C SER A 243 -26.22 22.65 -0.82
N SER A 244 -25.03 22.62 -0.20
CA SER A 244 -24.63 23.15 1.12
C SER A 244 -24.63 22.14 2.26
N TYR A 245 -23.40 21.75 2.66
CA TYR A 245 -22.99 21.16 3.95
C TYR A 245 -24.03 20.31 4.70
N CYS A 246 -23.85 18.99 4.72
CA CYS A 246 -24.48 18.18 5.74
C CYS A 246 -23.62 16.99 6.18
N SER A 247 -23.41 16.91 7.49
CA SER A 247 -22.65 15.91 8.23
C SER A 247 -23.33 14.54 8.19
N VAL A 248 -22.57 13.50 7.83
CA VAL A 248 -22.99 12.10 7.99
C VAL A 248 -22.79 11.70 9.44
N LYS A 249 -23.88 11.62 10.23
CA LYS A 249 -23.86 10.97 11.55
C LYS A 249 -24.34 9.52 11.41
N LEU A 250 -23.41 8.58 11.41
CA LEU A 250 -23.72 7.17 11.71
C LEU A 250 -23.77 7.01 13.23
N TRP A 251 -24.95 6.81 13.80
CA TRP A 251 -25.08 6.50 15.24
C TRP A 251 -25.32 5.02 15.47
N ARG A 252 -24.56 4.50 16.43
CA ARG A 252 -24.49 3.10 16.91
C ARG A 252 -25.86 2.56 17.36
N ARG A 253 -26.27 1.39 16.82
CA ARG A 253 -26.72 0.17 17.53
C ARG A 253 -27.42 -0.81 16.58
N GLN A 254 -26.88 -2.03 16.49
CA GLN A 254 -27.52 -3.33 16.16
C GLN A 254 -28.46 -3.49 14.95
N SER A 255 -28.73 -2.46 14.16
CA SER A 255 -29.45 -2.57 12.89
C SER A 255 -28.86 -1.53 11.93
N MET A 256 -28.19 -1.95 10.85
CA MET A 256 -27.79 -1.00 9.80
C MET A 256 -29.07 -0.42 9.16
N ARG A 257 -29.53 0.74 9.66
CA ARG A 257 -30.44 1.66 8.99
C ARG A 257 -29.72 2.99 8.88
N ILE A 258 -29.42 3.39 7.65
CA ILE A 258 -28.86 4.69 7.33
C ILE A 258 -30.03 5.68 7.27
N THR A 259 -30.04 6.66 8.16
CA THR A 259 -31.03 7.75 8.11
C THR A 259 -30.32 9.04 7.70
N ILE A 260 -30.50 9.44 6.44
CA ILE A 260 -30.04 10.74 5.92
C ILE A 260 -31.11 11.78 6.30
N SER A 261 -30.80 12.71 7.22
CA SER A 261 -31.69 13.81 7.55
C SER A 261 -31.62 14.91 6.48
N ARG A 262 -32.76 15.25 5.86
CA ARG A 262 -32.88 16.30 4.83
C ARG A 262 -32.77 17.70 5.45
N TYR A 263 -31.90 18.54 4.91
CA TYR A 263 -31.98 20.00 5.04
C TYR A 263 -32.23 20.59 3.64
N HIS A 264 -33.17 21.52 3.51
CA HIS A 264 -33.64 22.04 2.23
C HIS A 264 -32.77 23.23 1.76
N GLY A 265 -32.14 23.07 0.59
CA GLY A 265 -31.39 24.11 -0.13
C GLY A 265 -31.48 23.91 -1.66
N ASN A 266 -31.33 25.00 -2.41
CA ASN A 266 -31.73 25.16 -3.81
C ASN A 266 -30.99 24.22 -4.79
N SER A 267 -31.73 23.67 -5.76
CA SER A 267 -31.44 22.42 -6.47
C SER A 267 -31.18 22.59 -7.97
N SER A 268 -29.91 22.60 -8.40
CA SER A 268 -29.62 22.64 -9.84
C SER A 268 -28.29 22.04 -10.31
N LEU A 269 -27.47 21.36 -9.50
CA LEU A 269 -26.11 20.97 -9.95
C LEU A 269 -25.57 19.55 -9.65
N CYS A 270 -26.38 18.57 -9.23
CA CYS A 270 -25.91 17.16 -9.13
C CYS A 270 -27.03 16.16 -9.49
N PRO A 271 -26.84 15.28 -10.49
CA PRO A 271 -27.73 14.15 -10.73
C PRO A 271 -27.62 13.15 -9.57
N SER A 272 -28.74 12.78 -8.98
CA SER A 272 -28.81 11.72 -7.98
C SER A 272 -28.64 10.36 -8.68
N CYS A 273 -27.48 9.71 -8.51
CA CYS A 273 -27.26 8.38 -9.11
C CYS A 273 -28.11 7.27 -8.50
N SER A 274 -28.78 7.50 -7.36
CA SER A 274 -29.71 6.52 -6.78
C SER A 274 -31.03 6.37 -7.56
N ALA A 275 -31.39 7.34 -8.40
CA ALA A 275 -32.56 7.29 -9.25
C ALA A 275 -32.24 6.91 -10.70
N ALA A 276 -30.95 6.73 -11.02
CA ALA A 276 -30.52 6.32 -12.34
C ALA A 276 -30.87 4.84 -12.58
N THR A 277 -31.38 4.54 -13.77
CA THR A 277 -31.59 3.16 -14.24
C THR A 277 -30.27 2.40 -14.36
N ASP A 278 -29.19 3.12 -14.70
CA ASP A 278 -27.82 2.63 -14.67
C ASP A 278 -26.99 3.51 -13.71
N ALA A 279 -26.83 3.02 -12.48
CA ALA A 279 -26.05 3.70 -11.46
C ALA A 279 -24.57 3.82 -11.85
N MET A 280 -24.01 2.85 -12.59
CA MET A 280 -22.61 2.90 -13.01
C MET A 280 -22.42 3.98 -14.07
N ALA A 281 -23.25 4.03 -15.11
CA ALA A 281 -23.20 5.11 -16.10
C ALA A 281 -23.36 6.49 -15.45
N CYS A 282 -24.26 6.63 -14.46
CA CYS A 282 -24.38 7.88 -13.71
C CYS A 282 -23.10 8.19 -12.94
N LEU A 283 -22.57 7.25 -12.13
CA LEU A 283 -21.34 7.44 -11.37
C LEU A 283 -20.23 7.92 -12.27
N ARG A 284 -20.11 7.30 -13.44
CA ARG A 284 -19.14 7.63 -14.47
C ARG A 284 -19.34 9.04 -15.03
N SER A 285 -20.53 9.61 -15.05
CA SER A 285 -20.70 11.01 -15.48
C SER A 285 -20.33 12.06 -14.41
N VAL A 286 -20.13 11.66 -13.15
CA VAL A 286 -19.92 12.58 -12.01
C VAL A 286 -18.49 13.12 -12.01
N ASP A 287 -18.32 14.41 -11.74
CA ASP A 287 -17.00 15.01 -11.60
C ASP A 287 -16.13 14.31 -10.52
N ALA A 288 -14.85 14.13 -10.81
CA ALA A 288 -13.95 13.39 -9.93
C ALA A 288 -13.79 14.04 -8.54
N SER A 289 -13.89 15.37 -8.41
CA SER A 289 -13.80 16.04 -7.11
C SER A 289 -15.00 15.74 -6.21
N ILE A 290 -16.17 15.54 -6.80
CA ILE A 290 -17.38 15.13 -6.07
C ILE A 290 -17.22 13.70 -5.56
N LEU A 291 -16.71 12.80 -6.42
CA LEU A 291 -16.40 11.43 -6.02
C LEU A 291 -15.36 11.36 -4.92
N GLU A 292 -14.32 12.19 -4.98
CA GLU A 292 -13.29 12.27 -3.95
C GLU A 292 -13.86 12.80 -2.62
N THR A 293 -14.74 13.79 -2.69
CA THR A 293 -15.42 14.29 -1.49
C THR A 293 -16.30 13.23 -0.83
N ALA A 294 -17.05 12.46 -1.64
CA ALA A 294 -17.85 11.34 -1.15
C ALA A 294 -16.97 10.22 -0.57
N ASN A 295 -15.83 9.94 -1.22
CA ASN A 295 -14.81 8.99 -0.78
C ASN A 295 -14.32 9.32 0.65
N VAL A 296 -13.96 10.57 0.91
CA VAL A 296 -13.55 11.03 2.26
C VAL A 296 -14.68 10.89 3.27
N ALA A 297 -15.89 11.34 2.93
CA ALA A 297 -17.03 11.33 3.85
C ALA A 297 -17.43 9.91 4.30
N ILE A 298 -17.40 8.94 3.40
CA ILE A 298 -17.78 7.54 3.71
C ILE A 298 -16.74 6.89 4.62
N ASN A 299 -15.45 7.10 4.36
CA ASN A 299 -14.41 6.58 5.23
C ASN A 299 -14.45 7.23 6.62
N ALA A 300 -14.72 8.54 6.71
CA ALA A 300 -14.88 9.23 7.99
C ALA A 300 -16.09 8.75 8.82
N ALA A 301 -17.09 8.15 8.17
CA ALA A 301 -18.26 7.61 8.83
C ALA A 301 -18.03 6.18 9.38
N GLY A 302 -17.01 5.48 8.87
CA GLY A 302 -16.62 4.14 9.32
C GLY A 302 -16.13 4.10 10.77
N PHE A 303 -15.90 2.88 11.29
CA PHE A 303 -15.24 2.73 12.58
C PHE A 303 -13.80 3.28 12.48
N TYR A 304 -13.37 4.10 13.44
CA TYR A 304 -12.07 4.77 13.39
C TYR A 304 -10.94 3.75 13.18
N GLY A 305 -10.04 4.05 12.24
CA GLY A 305 -8.95 3.16 11.86
C GLY A 305 -9.35 2.03 10.90
N THR A 306 -10.60 1.94 10.47
CA THR A 306 -11.00 0.98 9.43
C THR A 306 -11.31 1.71 8.12
N TRP A 307 -11.17 0.99 7.01
CA TRP A 307 -11.45 1.48 5.67
C TRP A 307 -12.57 0.65 5.06
N LEU A 308 -13.48 1.32 4.36
CA LEU A 308 -14.62 0.66 3.72
C LEU A 308 -14.36 0.29 2.26
N LEU A 309 -13.38 0.97 1.64
CA LEU A 309 -12.98 0.76 0.25
C LEU A 309 -11.62 0.06 0.25
N VAL A 310 -11.69 -1.26 0.40
CA VAL A 310 -10.54 -2.18 0.48
C VAL A 310 -10.80 -3.34 -0.49
N PRO A 311 -9.81 -4.22 -0.76
CA PRO A 311 -10.06 -5.37 -1.63
C PRO A 311 -11.19 -6.27 -1.13
N VAL A 312 -11.97 -6.80 -2.08
CA VAL A 312 -13.05 -7.75 -1.84
C VAL A 312 -12.79 -9.08 -2.54
N ILE A 313 -13.36 -10.17 -2.03
CA ILE A 313 -13.34 -11.46 -2.73
C ILE A 313 -14.23 -11.31 -3.98
N ASP A 314 -13.61 -11.36 -5.16
CA ASP A 314 -14.26 -11.11 -6.45
C ASP A 314 -14.48 -12.38 -7.29
N GLY A 315 -14.00 -13.53 -6.79
CA GLY A 315 -14.10 -14.84 -7.42
C GLY A 315 -13.10 -15.09 -8.55
N GLU A 316 -12.26 -14.10 -8.88
CA GLU A 316 -11.30 -14.15 -9.99
C GLU A 316 -9.87 -13.93 -9.48
N PHE A 317 -9.57 -12.67 -9.12
CA PHE A 317 -8.26 -12.29 -8.62
C PHE A 317 -8.11 -12.75 -7.18
N ILE A 318 -9.13 -12.47 -6.35
CA ILE A 318 -9.26 -12.96 -4.98
C ILE A 318 -10.42 -13.95 -4.96
N THR A 319 -10.09 -15.23 -4.86
CA THR A 319 -11.05 -16.33 -5.02
C THR A 319 -11.72 -16.75 -3.70
N GLN A 320 -11.10 -16.43 -2.57
CA GLN A 320 -11.55 -16.75 -1.22
C GLN A 320 -10.76 -15.87 -0.22
N ARG A 321 -11.13 -15.93 1.06
CA ARG A 321 -10.43 -15.18 2.12
C ARG A 321 -8.91 -15.45 2.14
N PRO A 322 -8.06 -14.43 2.32
CA PRO A 322 -6.61 -14.59 2.37
C PRO A 322 -6.12 -15.63 3.36
N SER A 323 -6.63 -15.64 4.60
CA SER A 323 -6.24 -16.64 5.61
C SER A 323 -6.42 -18.09 5.13
N LEU A 324 -7.53 -18.35 4.43
CA LEU A 324 -7.83 -19.68 3.90
C LEU A 324 -6.93 -20.03 2.71
N SER A 325 -6.63 -19.07 1.83
CA SER A 325 -5.66 -19.27 0.74
C SER A 325 -4.27 -19.61 1.26
N LEU A 326 -3.81 -18.88 2.28
CA LEU A 326 -2.52 -19.11 2.93
C LEU A 326 -2.47 -20.49 3.60
N ALA A 327 -3.51 -20.84 4.37
CA ALA A 327 -3.60 -22.16 5.02
C ALA A 327 -3.62 -23.33 4.02
N GLN A 328 -4.13 -23.11 2.80
CA GLN A 328 -4.12 -24.10 1.71
C GLN A 328 -2.82 -24.11 0.89
N GLY A 329 -1.85 -23.25 1.21
CA GLY A 329 -0.60 -23.13 0.44
C GLY A 329 -0.80 -22.59 -0.98
N LYS A 330 -1.92 -21.90 -1.24
CA LYS A 330 -2.23 -21.29 -2.55
C LYS A 330 -1.46 -19.98 -2.70
N ILE A 331 -0.16 -20.09 -2.94
CA ILE A 331 0.76 -18.95 -3.00
C ILE A 331 1.56 -18.89 -4.31
N ASN A 332 1.76 -17.68 -4.81
CA ASN A 332 2.76 -17.31 -5.79
C ASN A 332 4.05 -16.85 -5.06
N GLY A 333 5.21 -17.10 -5.65
CA GLY A 333 6.51 -16.65 -5.13
C GLY A 333 7.32 -17.72 -4.39
N ASP A 334 8.64 -17.52 -4.39
CA ASP A 334 9.62 -18.50 -3.90
C ASP A 334 10.14 -18.18 -2.50
N ALA A 335 10.11 -16.93 -2.06
CA ALA A 335 10.55 -16.56 -0.72
C ALA A 335 9.85 -15.30 -0.22
N LEU A 336 9.83 -15.14 1.09
CA LEU A 336 9.20 -14.02 1.78
C LEU A 336 10.13 -13.40 2.83
N LEU A 337 10.19 -12.07 2.85
CA LEU A 337 10.66 -11.29 4.01
C LEU A 337 9.51 -10.44 4.53
N SER A 338 9.17 -10.54 5.81
CA SER A 338 8.15 -9.67 6.41
C SER A 338 8.70 -8.97 7.64
N VAL A 339 8.46 -7.67 7.74
CA VAL A 339 8.88 -6.84 8.87
C VAL A 339 7.68 -6.06 9.37
N THR A 340 7.50 -5.99 10.70
CA THR A 340 6.44 -5.21 11.35
C THR A 340 7.08 -4.19 12.29
N ASN A 341 6.41 -3.07 12.52
CA ASN A 341 6.74 -2.17 13.63
C ASN A 341 6.21 -2.76 14.96
N SER A 342 6.85 -2.50 16.10
CA SER A 342 6.40 -3.06 17.40
C SER A 342 5.00 -2.60 17.81
N PHE A 343 4.61 -1.38 17.41
CA PHE A 343 3.42 -0.69 17.91
C PHE A 343 2.47 -0.24 16.80
N GLU A 344 2.20 -1.15 15.85
CA GLU A 344 1.38 -0.94 14.65
C GLU A 344 0.03 -0.24 14.90
N GLY A 345 -0.69 -0.60 15.96
CA GLY A 345 -2.06 -0.12 16.18
C GLY A 345 -2.19 1.33 16.66
N ASN A 346 -1.11 1.98 17.10
CA ASN A 346 -1.18 3.29 17.78
C ASN A 346 -1.83 4.39 16.92
N ARG A 347 -1.65 4.34 15.60
CA ARG A 347 -2.21 5.35 14.68
C ARG A 347 -3.67 5.10 14.31
N PHE A 348 -4.21 3.93 14.66
CA PHE A 348 -5.50 3.45 14.15
C PHE A 348 -6.57 3.29 15.24
N VAL A 349 -6.24 3.68 16.47
CA VAL A 349 -7.20 3.74 17.56
C VAL A 349 -7.41 5.19 17.94
N ASN A 350 -8.67 5.56 18.19
CA ASN A 350 -8.99 6.90 18.69
C ASN A 350 -8.50 7.04 20.14
N GLN A 351 -7.35 7.69 20.28
CA GLN A 351 -6.64 7.85 21.55
C GLN A 351 -7.48 8.58 22.62
N SER A 352 -8.41 9.45 22.22
CA SER A 352 -9.31 10.16 23.16
C SER A 352 -10.35 9.24 23.80
N THR A 353 -10.72 8.15 23.13
CA THR A 353 -11.70 7.17 23.65
C THR A 353 -11.05 5.91 24.19
N ALA A 354 -9.82 5.61 23.78
CA ALA A 354 -9.08 4.41 24.16
C ALA A 354 -8.77 4.35 25.66
N ALA A 355 -8.61 5.50 26.32
CA ALA A 355 -8.29 5.60 27.75
C ALA A 355 -9.33 4.95 28.67
N THR A 356 -10.59 4.93 28.24
CA THR A 356 -11.72 4.36 29.00
C THR A 356 -12.34 3.16 28.29
N ALA A 357 -11.72 2.69 27.20
CA ALA A 357 -12.24 1.58 26.42
C ALA A 357 -12.08 0.26 27.17
N ASN A 358 -13.10 -0.58 27.07
CA ASN A 358 -13.04 -1.97 27.52
C ASN A 358 -12.64 -2.85 26.33
N ALA A 359 -11.62 -3.71 26.50
CA ALA A 359 -11.09 -4.59 25.45
C ALA A 359 -12.16 -5.45 24.77
N THR A 360 -13.05 -6.09 25.54
CA THR A 360 -14.17 -6.89 25.03
C THR A 360 -15.11 -6.03 24.18
N ARG A 361 -15.48 -4.84 24.67
CA ARG A 361 -16.36 -3.95 23.92
C ARG A 361 -15.70 -3.42 22.64
N TYR A 362 -14.42 -3.08 22.73
CA TYR A 362 -13.65 -2.62 21.58
C TYR A 362 -13.59 -3.69 20.49
N ALA A 363 -13.37 -4.96 20.85
CA ALA A 363 -13.38 -6.08 19.92
C ALA A 363 -14.74 -6.27 19.20
N LEU A 364 -15.86 -6.12 19.92
CA LEU A 364 -17.21 -6.14 19.31
C LEU A 364 -17.43 -4.99 18.33
N ASP A 365 -16.90 -3.81 18.65
CA ASP A 365 -17.06 -2.64 17.78
C ASP A 365 -16.16 -2.73 16.54
N LEU A 366 -14.96 -3.31 16.68
CA LEU A 366 -13.99 -3.49 15.59
C LEU A 366 -14.43 -4.59 14.61
N TRP A 367 -15.00 -5.69 15.10
CA TRP A 367 -15.37 -6.86 14.30
C TRP A 367 -16.89 -7.12 14.32
N PRO A 368 -17.64 -6.65 13.30
CA PRO A 368 -19.11 -6.67 13.32
C PRO A 368 -19.75 -8.05 13.41
N ASN A 369 -19.04 -9.11 13.02
CA ASN A 369 -19.53 -10.49 13.05
C ASN A 369 -19.12 -11.25 14.32
N PHE A 370 -18.49 -10.59 15.30
CA PHE A 370 -18.15 -11.24 16.57
C PHE A 370 -19.39 -11.46 17.44
N GLY A 371 -19.47 -12.65 18.04
CA GLY A 371 -20.37 -12.94 19.14
C GLY A 371 -19.78 -12.51 20.49
N ALA A 372 -20.60 -12.62 21.54
CA ALA A 372 -20.19 -12.30 22.90
C ALA A 372 -19.00 -13.17 23.38
N GLU A 373 -18.97 -14.45 22.98
CA GLU A 373 -17.91 -15.39 23.34
C GLU A 373 -16.55 -14.96 22.77
N GLN A 374 -16.47 -14.67 21.45
CA GLN A 374 -15.21 -14.27 20.83
C GLN A 374 -14.69 -12.96 21.41
N ALA A 375 -15.58 -12.00 21.66
CA ALA A 375 -15.20 -10.74 22.28
C ALA A 375 -14.75 -10.89 23.74
N ALA A 376 -15.43 -11.76 24.52
CA ALA A 376 -15.00 -12.07 25.88
C ALA A 376 -13.60 -12.69 25.85
N LYS A 377 -13.33 -13.57 24.90
CA LYS A 377 -12.01 -14.18 24.72
C LYS A 377 -10.93 -13.16 24.39
N VAL A 378 -11.22 -12.16 23.56
CA VAL A 378 -10.31 -11.02 23.34
C VAL A 378 -10.07 -10.27 24.65
N GLY A 379 -11.12 -9.99 25.42
CA GLY A 379 -10.99 -9.37 26.75
C GLY A 379 -10.03 -10.11 27.67
N GLU A 380 -10.13 -11.44 27.72
CA GLU A 380 -9.24 -12.30 28.50
C GLU A 380 -7.79 -12.27 27.99
N LEU A 381 -7.59 -12.44 26.67
CA LEU A 381 -6.27 -12.52 26.04
C LEU A 381 -5.46 -11.23 26.17
N TYR A 382 -6.14 -10.09 26.27
CA TYR A 382 -5.50 -8.78 26.43
C TYR A 382 -5.58 -8.25 27.87
N ALA A 383 -6.18 -9.01 28.80
CA ALA A 383 -6.23 -8.62 30.20
C ALA A 383 -4.81 -8.52 30.78
N GLY A 384 -4.53 -7.43 31.49
CA GLY A 384 -3.22 -7.20 32.11
C GLY A 384 -2.12 -6.74 31.15
N LEU A 385 -2.38 -6.61 29.85
CA LEU A 385 -1.43 -6.01 28.91
C LEU A 385 -1.47 -4.48 29.03
N GLY A 386 -0.66 -3.91 29.92
CA GLY A 386 -0.52 -2.47 30.05
C GLY A 386 -1.84 -1.74 30.33
N THR A 387 -1.93 -0.48 29.88
CA THR A 387 -3.11 0.37 30.04
C THR A 387 -4.24 -0.02 29.08
N GLN A 388 -5.45 0.48 29.29
CA GLN A 388 -6.58 0.27 28.37
C GLN A 388 -6.27 0.77 26.95
N ILE A 389 -5.51 1.86 26.83
CA ILE A 389 -5.00 2.36 25.55
C ILE A 389 -4.08 1.34 24.90
N PHE A 390 -3.13 0.80 25.67
CA PHE A 390 -2.23 -0.22 25.16
C PHE A 390 -2.99 -1.45 24.68
N GLN A 391 -4.00 -1.92 25.43
CA GLN A 391 -4.82 -3.07 25.05
C GLN A 391 -5.55 -2.82 23.74
N THR A 392 -6.21 -1.68 23.57
CA THR A 392 -6.93 -1.36 22.33
C THR A 392 -6.00 -1.18 21.14
N ASN A 393 -4.85 -0.52 21.32
CA ASN A 393 -3.80 -0.43 20.30
C ASN A 393 -3.27 -1.81 19.93
N ALA A 394 -3.04 -2.70 20.91
CA ALA A 394 -2.56 -4.05 20.68
C ALA A 394 -3.62 -4.90 19.96
N ILE A 395 -4.90 -4.82 20.34
CA ILE A 395 -5.99 -5.53 19.65
C ILE A 395 -6.04 -5.14 18.18
N TYR A 396 -6.01 -3.84 17.86
CA TYR A 396 -6.01 -3.38 16.48
C TYR A 396 -4.74 -3.85 15.75
N GLY A 397 -3.57 -3.52 16.29
CA GLY A 397 -2.28 -3.77 15.65
C GLY A 397 -2.03 -5.26 15.41
N GLU A 398 -2.36 -6.09 16.38
CA GLU A 398 -2.20 -7.54 16.26
C GLU A 398 -3.19 -8.17 15.30
N SER A 399 -4.48 -7.82 15.38
CA SER A 399 -5.51 -8.45 14.56
C SER A 399 -5.40 -8.09 13.07
N ILE A 400 -4.93 -6.89 12.71
CA ILE A 400 -4.94 -6.39 11.32
C ILE A 400 -3.55 -6.34 10.67
N LEU A 401 -2.47 -6.17 11.46
CA LEU A 401 -1.12 -5.94 10.93
C LEU A 401 -0.13 -7.05 11.32
N ILE A 402 0.01 -7.33 12.62
CA ILE A 402 1.07 -8.22 13.13
C ILE A 402 0.71 -9.70 12.95
N CYS A 403 -0.47 -10.16 13.42
CA CYS A 403 -0.82 -11.58 13.35
C CYS A 403 -0.98 -12.12 11.92
N PRO A 404 -1.60 -11.37 10.98
CA PRO A 404 -1.61 -11.72 9.57
C PRO A 404 -0.22 -12.01 8.96
N THR A 405 0.83 -11.35 9.46
CA THR A 405 2.21 -11.63 9.03
C THR A 405 2.62 -13.07 9.35
N TYR A 406 2.23 -13.62 10.51
CA TYR A 406 2.60 -15.00 10.86
C TYR A 406 1.88 -16.04 10.01
N TYR A 407 0.64 -15.78 9.59
CA TYR A 407 -0.08 -16.67 8.67
C TYR A 407 0.63 -16.72 7.31
N LEU A 408 1.08 -15.55 6.86
CA LEU A 408 1.83 -15.42 5.63
C LEU A 408 3.21 -16.12 5.71
N LEU A 409 3.94 -15.95 6.81
CA LEU A 409 5.20 -16.66 7.06
C LEU A 409 5.03 -18.19 7.05
N GLN A 410 3.96 -18.70 7.67
CA GLN A 410 3.65 -20.13 7.69
C GLN A 410 3.41 -20.69 6.29
N ALA A 411 2.74 -19.95 5.40
CA ALA A 411 2.51 -20.39 4.02
C ALA A 411 3.82 -20.56 3.22
N PHE A 412 4.87 -19.81 3.56
CA PHE A 412 6.20 -19.89 2.97
C PHE A 412 7.17 -20.78 3.76
N ALA A 413 6.68 -21.74 4.56
CA ALA A 413 7.47 -22.57 5.46
C ALA A 413 8.85 -22.98 4.89
N GLY A 414 9.91 -22.65 5.63
CA GLY A 414 11.31 -22.92 5.24
C GLY A 414 11.88 -21.99 4.18
N ARG A 415 11.16 -20.92 3.80
CA ARG A 415 11.57 -19.92 2.79
C ARG A 415 11.17 -18.49 3.20
N SER A 416 10.97 -18.28 4.50
CA SER A 416 10.44 -17.01 5.03
C SER A 416 11.27 -16.46 6.19
N PHE A 417 11.43 -15.14 6.24
CA PHE A 417 12.16 -14.41 7.27
C PHE A 417 11.26 -13.36 7.91
N LYS A 418 11.35 -13.21 9.23
CA LYS A 418 10.57 -12.24 10.00
C LYS A 418 11.50 -11.26 10.71
N GLY A 419 11.17 -9.97 10.69
CA GLY A 419 11.84 -8.94 11.48
C GLY A 419 10.86 -8.03 12.21
N GLU A 420 11.38 -7.31 13.19
CA GLU A 420 10.66 -6.33 13.98
C GLU A 420 11.45 -5.02 14.04
N PHE A 421 10.80 -3.92 13.64
CA PHE A 421 11.31 -2.57 13.82
C PHE A 421 10.80 -2.03 15.15
N ALA A 422 11.74 -1.76 16.08
CA ALA A 422 11.43 -1.45 17.47
C ALA A 422 12.07 -0.14 17.95
N ILE A 423 12.57 0.72 17.06
CA ILE A 423 13.04 2.06 17.44
C ILE A 423 11.85 2.87 17.96
N PRO A 424 11.81 3.28 19.24
CA PRO A 424 10.68 4.01 19.80
C PRO A 424 10.40 5.31 19.02
N PRO A 425 9.13 5.66 18.75
CA PRO A 425 7.91 5.03 19.26
C PRO A 425 7.44 3.79 18.49
N ALA A 426 8.19 3.33 17.48
CA ALA A 426 7.93 2.13 16.67
C ALA A 426 6.47 1.97 16.23
N THR A 427 5.83 3.09 15.87
CA THR A 427 4.47 3.08 15.34
C THR A 427 4.47 2.68 13.88
N HIS A 428 3.31 2.35 13.33
CA HIS A 428 3.14 2.14 11.89
C HIS A 428 3.82 3.24 11.06
N THR A 429 4.49 2.82 9.98
CA THR A 429 5.30 3.62 9.04
C THR A 429 6.59 4.25 9.60
N ALA A 430 6.98 3.99 10.85
CA ALA A 430 8.19 4.57 11.44
C ALA A 430 9.49 4.07 10.78
N ASP A 431 9.42 2.93 10.11
CA ASP A 431 10.51 2.26 9.40
C ASP A 431 10.76 2.82 7.99
N VAL A 432 9.79 3.52 7.38
CA VAL A 432 9.82 3.93 5.97
C VAL A 432 11.04 4.80 5.64
N LEU A 433 11.41 5.73 6.53
CA LEU A 433 12.53 6.65 6.32
C LEU A 433 13.89 5.96 6.23
N TYR A 434 14.01 4.72 6.71
CA TYR A 434 15.27 4.01 6.69
C TYR A 434 15.57 3.44 5.30
N TYR A 435 14.55 3.07 4.52
CA TYR A 435 14.70 2.60 3.14
C TYR A 435 14.26 3.60 2.06
N PHE A 436 13.52 4.66 2.43
CA PHE A 436 13.30 5.86 1.60
C PHE A 436 13.69 7.14 2.35
N PRO A 437 14.99 7.41 2.54
CA PRO A 437 15.47 8.63 3.21
C PRO A 437 15.09 9.92 2.48
N SER A 438 14.78 9.85 1.17
CA SER A 438 14.38 11.00 0.36
C SER A 438 12.86 11.15 0.22
N ILE A 439 12.06 10.42 1.01
CA ILE A 439 10.60 10.49 0.94
C ILE A 439 10.11 11.92 1.18
N SER A 440 9.11 12.37 0.42
CA SER A 440 8.61 13.76 0.50
C SER A 440 8.10 14.09 1.91
N THR A 441 8.41 15.29 2.40
CA THR A 441 7.99 15.82 3.71
C THR A 441 6.49 16.09 3.82
N ASP A 442 5.74 16.00 2.71
CA ASP A 442 4.28 16.25 2.68
C ASP A 442 3.46 15.04 3.17
N LEU A 443 4.11 14.03 3.77
CA LEU A 443 3.44 12.87 4.35
C LEU A 443 3.17 13.08 5.84
N PRO A 444 1.93 13.41 6.26
CA PRO A 444 1.58 13.56 7.68
C PRO A 444 1.72 12.24 8.47
N GLN A 445 1.87 11.11 7.77
CA GLN A 445 2.03 9.79 8.38
C GLN A 445 3.47 9.48 8.78
N VAL A 446 4.47 10.18 8.24
CA VAL A 446 5.89 9.87 8.47
C VAL A 446 6.49 10.90 9.43
N VAL A 447 7.21 10.44 10.46
CA VAL A 447 7.86 11.34 11.44
C VAL A 447 9.23 11.73 10.91
N PHE A 448 9.42 13.01 10.56
CA PHE A 448 10.69 13.55 10.10
C PHE A 448 11.39 14.40 11.18
N PRO A 449 12.74 14.40 11.25
CA PRO A 449 13.67 13.44 10.65
C PRO A 449 13.50 12.02 11.26
N PRO A 450 14.16 10.96 10.74
CA PRO A 450 14.09 9.65 11.37
C PRO A 450 14.47 9.72 12.85
N VAL A 451 13.68 9.06 13.69
CA VAL A 451 13.79 9.17 15.16
C VAL A 451 15.16 8.70 15.68
N PHE A 452 15.87 7.87 14.90
CA PHE A 452 17.22 7.43 15.18
C PHE A 452 18.10 7.52 13.93
N ASP A 453 18.74 8.67 13.74
CA ASP A 453 19.68 8.89 12.63
C ASP A 453 21.06 8.27 12.94
N ASN A 454 21.21 7.00 12.60
CA ASN A 454 22.44 6.25 12.76
C ASN A 454 22.73 5.44 11.48
N THR A 455 23.82 5.76 10.80
CA THR A 455 24.19 5.12 9.52
C THR A 455 24.37 3.61 9.65
N THR A 456 25.01 3.14 10.73
CA THR A 456 25.23 1.71 10.96
C THR A 456 23.90 0.96 11.08
N PHE A 457 22.95 1.52 11.83
CA PHE A 457 21.60 0.97 11.96
C PHE A 457 20.83 1.03 10.65
N ARG A 458 20.83 2.19 9.98
CA ARG A 458 20.12 2.39 8.71
C ARG A 458 20.60 1.40 7.65
N ASN A 459 21.92 1.21 7.54
CA ASN A 459 22.49 0.23 6.62
C ASN A 459 22.08 -1.19 7.00
N ALA A 460 22.19 -1.58 8.28
CA ALA A 460 21.77 -2.91 8.73
C ALA A 460 20.29 -3.20 8.45
N PHE A 461 19.42 -2.21 8.67
CA PHE A 461 18.00 -2.33 8.40
C PHE A 461 17.70 -2.35 6.90
N ALA A 462 17.94 -1.25 6.19
CA ALA A 462 17.52 -1.07 4.80
C ALA A 462 18.18 -2.06 3.83
N GLN A 463 19.47 -2.34 4.03
CA GLN A 463 20.19 -3.24 3.13
C GLN A 463 19.80 -4.71 3.32
N SER A 464 19.14 -5.07 4.42
CA SER A 464 18.59 -6.42 4.58
C SER A 464 17.47 -6.69 3.57
N PHE A 465 16.64 -5.68 3.26
CA PHE A 465 15.56 -5.76 2.28
C PHE A 465 16.13 -5.92 0.86
N THR A 466 17.14 -5.14 0.50
CA THR A 466 17.77 -5.20 -0.83
C THR A 466 18.59 -6.47 -1.02
N SER A 467 19.30 -6.93 0.03
CA SER A 467 19.99 -8.22 0.06
C SER A 467 19.00 -9.35 -0.25
N PHE A 468 17.88 -9.40 0.46
CA PHE A 468 16.83 -10.37 0.19
C PHE A 468 16.25 -10.24 -1.23
N ALA A 469 15.99 -9.03 -1.73
CA ALA A 469 15.46 -8.88 -3.09
C ALA A 469 16.41 -9.41 -4.17
N ILE A 470 17.72 -9.27 -3.97
CA ILE A 470 18.77 -9.73 -4.88
C ILE A 470 18.93 -11.26 -4.82
N SER A 471 18.93 -11.84 -3.63
CA SER A 471 19.37 -13.23 -3.41
C SER A 471 18.26 -14.20 -2.97
N LEU A 472 17.10 -13.68 -2.54
CA LEU A 472 16.06 -14.36 -1.76
C LEU A 472 16.50 -14.84 -0.37
N ASP A 473 17.63 -14.34 0.13
CA ASP A 473 18.19 -14.64 1.45
C ASP A 473 18.86 -13.39 2.05
N PRO A 474 18.34 -12.81 3.16
CA PRO A 474 18.93 -11.60 3.76
C PRO A 474 20.35 -11.83 4.31
N ASN A 475 20.81 -13.08 4.43
CA ASN A 475 22.18 -13.40 4.86
C ASN A 475 23.22 -13.20 3.75
N ILE A 476 22.80 -13.15 2.48
CA ILE A 476 23.67 -12.84 1.35
C ILE A 476 23.70 -11.31 1.20
N LYS A 477 24.56 -10.68 2.01
CA LYS A 477 24.62 -9.23 2.19
C LYS A 477 25.14 -8.50 0.96
N VAL A 478 24.48 -7.40 0.59
CA VAL A 478 25.02 -6.43 -0.40
C VAL A 478 26.28 -5.73 0.10
N ASP A 479 26.38 -5.51 1.41
CA ASP A 479 27.56 -5.00 2.10
C ASP A 479 27.91 -5.97 3.25
N PRO A 480 29.04 -6.70 3.15
CA PRO A 480 29.44 -7.66 4.16
C PRO A 480 29.78 -7.03 5.51
N THR A 481 29.99 -5.70 5.57
CA THR A 481 30.32 -4.98 6.80
C THR A 481 29.11 -4.64 7.66
N THR A 482 27.87 -4.84 7.15
CA THR A 482 26.65 -4.60 7.93
C THR A 482 26.60 -5.45 9.19
N ILE A 483 26.12 -4.84 10.29
CA ILE A 483 26.09 -5.48 11.62
C ILE A 483 25.00 -6.55 11.78
N THR A 484 24.16 -6.78 10.77
CA THR A 484 23.08 -7.77 10.82
C THR A 484 23.66 -9.17 11.06
N PRO A 485 23.32 -9.88 12.14
CA PRO A 485 23.79 -11.23 12.37
C PRO A 485 23.05 -12.22 11.45
N LYS A 486 23.40 -13.51 11.55
CA LYS A 486 22.70 -14.55 10.80
C LYS A 486 21.20 -14.51 11.12
N TRP A 487 20.38 -14.26 10.11
CA TRP A 487 18.93 -14.22 10.18
C TRP A 487 18.39 -15.60 9.84
N SER A 488 17.93 -16.32 10.86
CA SER A 488 17.32 -17.63 10.66
C SER A 488 15.95 -17.50 10.01
N GLN A 489 15.57 -18.49 9.20
CA GLN A 489 14.20 -18.59 8.70
C GLN A 489 13.23 -18.69 9.88
N TRP A 490 12.07 -18.03 9.78
CA TRP A 490 11.16 -17.91 10.92
C TRP A 490 10.67 -19.25 11.46
N ALA A 491 10.37 -20.21 10.58
CA ALA A 491 9.96 -21.56 10.96
C ALA A 491 10.99 -22.30 11.83
N SER A 492 12.27 -21.90 11.79
CA SER A 492 13.31 -22.40 12.69
C SER A 492 13.18 -21.71 14.06
N ARG A 493 12.43 -22.35 14.97
CA ARG A 493 12.26 -21.92 16.38
C ARG A 493 11.54 -20.57 16.57
N HIS A 494 10.71 -20.16 15.61
CA HIS A 494 10.00 -18.87 15.63
C HIS A 494 10.96 -17.70 15.88
N THR A 495 12.08 -17.68 15.16
CA THR A 495 13.10 -16.64 15.32
C THR A 495 12.83 -15.47 14.37
N GLU A 496 13.00 -14.24 14.86
CA GLU A 496 12.93 -13.01 14.10
C GLU A 496 14.12 -12.08 14.35
N MET A 497 14.35 -11.12 13.45
CA MET A 497 15.38 -10.11 13.61
C MET A 497 14.80 -8.87 14.28
N LEU A 498 15.34 -8.48 15.43
CA LEU A 498 15.01 -7.23 16.10
C LEU A 498 15.93 -6.11 15.62
N PHE A 499 15.34 -4.99 15.22
CA PHE A 499 16.01 -3.73 14.94
C PHE A 499 15.60 -2.68 15.97
N ASN A 500 16.47 -2.42 16.94
CA ASN A 500 16.22 -1.51 18.06
C ASN A 500 17.46 -0.64 18.36
N LYS A 501 17.39 0.16 19.44
CA LYS A 501 18.49 0.90 20.03
C LYS A 501 18.47 0.79 21.56
N THR A 502 19.61 0.98 22.20
CA THR A 502 19.71 1.15 23.64
C THR A 502 19.20 2.54 24.06
N GLU A 503 19.00 2.74 25.37
CA GLU A 503 18.72 4.06 25.95
C GLU A 503 19.84 5.07 25.65
N SER A 504 21.09 4.59 25.59
CA SER A 504 22.27 5.36 25.19
C SER A 504 22.41 5.55 23.66
N ASN A 505 21.35 5.31 22.88
CA ASN A 505 21.34 5.47 21.42
C ASN A 505 22.37 4.63 20.66
N THR A 506 22.68 3.43 21.17
CA THR A 506 23.52 2.46 20.47
C THR A 506 22.63 1.49 19.68
N SER A 507 23.00 1.19 18.44
CA SER A 507 22.26 0.27 17.57
C SER A 507 22.20 -1.15 18.15
N VAL A 508 21.01 -1.74 18.17
CA VAL A 508 20.76 -3.13 18.60
C VAL A 508 20.15 -3.88 17.42
N VAL A 509 20.94 -4.73 16.77
CA VAL A 509 20.49 -5.60 15.68
C VAL A 509 20.81 -7.03 16.07
N ARG A 510 19.79 -7.81 16.45
CA ARG A 510 19.97 -9.17 16.97
C ARG A 510 18.79 -10.06 16.63
N THR A 511 19.01 -11.36 16.57
CA THR A 511 17.91 -12.33 16.52
C THR A 511 17.25 -12.48 17.89
N GLU A 512 15.95 -12.73 17.89
CA GLU A 512 15.19 -13.12 19.07
C GLU A 512 14.06 -14.09 18.74
N HIS A 513 13.42 -14.63 19.77
CA HIS A 513 12.26 -15.49 19.61
C HIS A 513 10.99 -14.65 19.63
N THR A 514 10.11 -14.88 18.67
CA THR A 514 8.76 -14.35 18.70
C THR A 514 8.10 -14.76 20.01
N SER A 515 7.52 -13.78 20.71
CA SER A 515 6.85 -14.00 21.99
C SER A 515 5.81 -15.11 21.89
N SER A 516 5.88 -16.10 22.78
CA SER A 516 4.90 -17.20 22.82
C SER A 516 3.49 -16.69 23.13
N THR A 517 3.35 -15.65 23.96
CA THR A 517 2.05 -15.05 24.27
C THR A 517 1.49 -14.27 23.09
N LEU A 518 2.34 -13.64 22.28
CA LEU A 518 1.90 -13.04 21.01
C LEU A 518 1.42 -14.13 20.04
N LEU A 519 2.16 -15.23 19.91
CA LEU A 519 1.75 -16.35 19.05
C LEU A 519 0.42 -16.97 19.50
N GLU A 520 0.17 -17.09 20.81
CA GLU A 520 -1.13 -17.53 21.35
C GLU A 520 -2.27 -16.59 20.92
N ARG A 521 -2.09 -15.27 21.05
CA ARG A 521 -3.08 -14.29 20.57
C ARG A 521 -3.27 -14.37 19.06
N CYS A 522 -2.19 -14.56 18.30
CA CYS A 522 -2.27 -14.71 16.84
C CYS A 522 -2.94 -16.02 16.42
N GLN A 523 -2.81 -17.10 17.18
CA GLN A 523 -3.57 -18.34 16.97
C GLN A 523 -5.07 -18.11 17.20
N PHE A 524 -5.44 -17.36 18.24
CA PHE A 524 -6.83 -16.96 18.42
C PHE A 524 -7.35 -16.17 17.21
N TRP A 525 -6.66 -15.11 16.78
CA TRP A 525 -7.07 -14.32 15.62
C TRP A 525 -7.20 -15.16 14.34
N HIS A 526 -6.33 -16.16 14.16
CA HIS A 526 -6.42 -17.08 13.04
C HIS A 526 -7.67 -17.96 13.12
N SER A 527 -7.99 -18.47 14.32
CA SER A 527 -9.16 -19.33 14.56
C SER A 527 -10.49 -18.61 14.30
N VAL A 528 -10.53 -17.28 14.48
CA VAL A 528 -11.70 -16.44 14.24
C VAL A 528 -11.63 -15.69 12.91
N SER A 529 -10.66 -16.00 12.04
CA SER A 529 -10.50 -15.38 10.71
C SER A 529 -11.77 -15.43 9.86
N ALA A 530 -12.60 -16.46 10.09
CA ALA A 530 -13.88 -16.57 9.43
C ALA A 530 -14.88 -15.47 9.80
N LEU A 531 -14.85 -15.03 11.06
CA LEU A 531 -15.71 -13.97 11.57
C LEU A 531 -15.12 -12.59 11.27
N THR A 532 -13.79 -12.43 11.35
CA THR A 532 -13.12 -11.17 10.95
C THR A 532 -13.13 -10.96 9.44
N SER A 533 -13.47 -11.99 8.66
CA SER A 533 -13.44 -12.02 7.20
C SER A 533 -12.05 -11.80 6.61
N GLN A 534 -11.02 -12.30 7.30
CA GLN A 534 -9.61 -12.22 6.88
C GLN A 534 -9.13 -13.50 6.22
#